data_AF-A0A9Q0TRL3-F1
#
_entry.id   AF-A0A9Q0TRL3-F1
#
_cell.length_a   1.000
_cell.length_b   1.000
_cell.length_c   1.000
_cell.angle_alpha   90.00
_cell.angle_beta   90.00
_cell.angle_gamma   90.00
#
_symmetry.space_group_name_H-M   'P 1'
#
loop_
_entity.id
_entity.type
_entity.pdbx_description
1 polymer ?
#
loop_
_entity_poly.entity_id
_entity_poly.type
_entity_poly.pdbx_seq_one_letter_code
_entity_poly.pdbx_strand_id
1 'polypeptide(L)'
;MWIKAKELDANTEYYIELLAKGTGKPKEELVKDIQRPKYLNAQEAVDYGIADKLLSSSDDAFEKRDYDALLAQTKAMKAQAAGPRAAPSGSSACHCGQIALDPYAYLKNAVYKAYLDQGLC
;
A
#
# COMPACT_ATOMS: atom_id res chain seq x y z
N MET A 1 -25.34 30.48 2.53
CA MET A 1 -25.00 29.13 3.07
C MET A 1 -24.05 29.30 4.25
N TRP A 2 -24.57 29.66 5.43
CA TRP A 2 -23.77 30.10 6.59
C TRP A 2 -23.42 28.94 7.55
N ILE A 3 -24.33 27.98 7.70
CA ILE A 3 -24.14 26.77 8.52
C ILE A 3 -22.91 26.00 8.04
N LYS A 4 -22.73 25.86 6.73
CA LYS A 4 -21.65 25.08 6.14
C LYS A 4 -20.27 25.73 6.30
N ALA A 5 -20.20 27.06 6.34
CA ALA A 5 -18.97 27.77 6.64
C ALA A 5 -18.57 27.57 8.10
N LYS A 6 -19.53 27.70 9.03
CA LYS A 6 -19.27 27.50 10.46
C LYS A 6 -18.84 26.06 10.80
N GLU A 7 -19.45 25.06 10.16
CA GLU A 7 -19.02 23.66 10.26
C GLU A 7 -17.61 23.44 9.69
N LEU A 8 -17.25 24.15 8.63
CA LEU A 8 -15.91 24.06 8.06
C LEU A 8 -14.85 24.61 9.03
N ASP A 9 -15.12 25.74 9.66
CA ASP A 9 -14.22 26.34 10.65
C ASP A 9 -14.05 25.43 11.87
N ALA A 10 -15.15 24.89 12.41
CA ALA A 10 -15.12 23.97 13.54
C ALA A 10 -14.33 22.68 13.23
N ASN A 11 -14.49 22.11 12.03
CA ASN A 11 -13.75 20.93 11.60
C ASN A 11 -12.25 21.21 11.42
N THR A 12 -11.91 22.39 10.90
CA THR A 12 -10.51 22.80 10.71
C THR A 12 -9.82 22.94 12.05
N GLU A 13 -10.47 23.57 13.02
CA GLU A 13 -9.93 23.73 14.37
C GLU A 13 -9.76 22.38 15.07
N TYR A 14 -10.75 21.50 15.00
CA TYR A 14 -10.64 20.13 15.54
C TYR A 14 -9.46 19.36 14.93
N TYR A 15 -9.23 19.49 13.62
CA TYR A 15 -8.11 18.84 12.95
C TYR A 15 -6.75 19.37 13.43
N ILE A 16 -6.62 20.68 13.63
CA ILE A 16 -5.40 21.31 14.17
C ILE A 16 -5.14 20.83 15.60
N GLU A 17 -6.17 20.66 16.42
CA GLU A 17 -6.00 20.13 17.78
C GLU A 17 -5.48 18.69 17.81
N LEU A 18 -5.96 17.85 16.90
CA LEU A 18 -5.47 16.47 16.77
C LEU A 18 -3.99 16.46 16.36
N LEU A 19 -3.63 17.28 15.38
CA LEU A 19 -2.25 17.39 14.92
C LEU A 19 -1.32 17.95 16.01
N ALA A 20 -1.77 18.94 16.78
CA ALA A 20 -0.99 19.48 17.90
C ALA A 20 -0.70 18.42 18.95
N LYS A 21 -1.69 17.55 19.26
CA LYS A 21 -1.51 16.44 20.22
C LYS A 21 -0.53 15.38 19.70
N GLY A 22 -0.53 15.10 18.40
CA GLY A 22 0.36 14.10 17.80
C GLY A 22 1.79 14.58 17.57
N THR A 23 1.96 15.82 17.11
CA THR A 23 3.26 16.37 16.70
C THR A 23 3.98 17.18 17.79
N GLY A 24 3.27 17.58 18.84
CA GLY A 24 3.81 18.44 19.91
C GLY A 24 4.08 19.89 19.48
N LYS A 25 3.68 20.27 18.26
CA LYS A 25 3.88 21.62 17.71
C LYS A 25 2.78 22.60 18.14
N PRO A 26 3.09 23.91 18.22
CA PRO A 26 2.09 24.91 18.54
C PRO A 26 1.04 25.05 17.41
N LYS A 27 -0.19 25.39 17.80
CA LYS A 27 -1.33 25.52 16.86
C LYS A 27 -1.05 26.58 15.79
N GLU A 28 -0.34 27.67 16.11
CA GLU A 28 -0.09 28.74 15.14
C GLU A 28 0.82 28.31 13.98
N GLU A 29 1.77 27.40 14.22
CA GLU A 29 2.64 26.85 13.19
C GLU A 29 1.86 25.87 12.29
N LEU A 30 1.05 25.00 12.91
CA LEU A 30 0.20 24.05 12.20
C LEU A 30 -0.80 24.74 11.27
N VAL A 31 -1.43 25.83 11.70
CA VAL A 31 -2.36 26.61 10.86
C VAL A 31 -1.68 27.08 9.58
N LYS A 32 -0.44 27.58 9.67
CA LYS A 32 0.32 28.04 8.50
C LYS A 32 0.70 26.88 7.59
N ASP A 33 1.12 25.77 8.18
CA ASP A 33 1.55 24.58 7.45
C ASP A 33 0.39 23.82 6.78
N ILE A 34 -0.84 23.92 7.30
CA ILE A 34 -2.03 23.23 6.74
C ILE A 34 -2.73 24.07 5.65
N GLN A 35 -2.50 25.38 5.60
CA GLN A 35 -3.09 26.25 4.55
C GLN A 35 -2.77 25.77 3.13
N ARG A 36 -1.62 25.11 2.95
CA ARG A 36 -1.24 24.45 1.70
C ARG A 36 -0.78 23.01 1.99
N PRO A 37 -0.97 22.07 1.06
CA PRO A 37 -0.40 20.74 1.20
C PRO A 37 1.13 20.84 1.27
N LYS A 38 1.70 20.42 2.40
CA LYS A 38 3.14 20.32 2.61
C LYS A 38 3.55 18.85 2.49
N TYR A 39 4.36 18.55 1.49
CA TYR A 39 4.94 17.22 1.33
C TYR A 39 6.21 17.13 2.16
N LEU A 40 6.37 16.02 2.88
CA LEU A 40 7.51 15.75 3.74
C LEU A 40 8.19 14.47 3.26
N ASN A 41 9.52 14.49 3.19
CA ASN A 41 10.30 13.27 3.07
C ASN A 41 10.24 12.47 4.38
N ALA A 42 10.63 11.20 4.32
CA ALA A 42 10.53 10.32 5.47
C ALA A 42 11.32 10.83 6.70
N GLN A 43 12.50 11.43 6.47
CA GLN A 43 13.29 12.05 7.53
C GLN A 43 12.59 13.29 8.11
N GLU A 44 12.08 14.17 7.25
CA GLU A 44 11.36 15.38 7.65
C GLU A 44 10.08 15.06 8.41
N ALA A 45 9.40 13.95 8.10
CA ALA A 45 8.23 13.48 8.83
C ALA A 45 8.57 13.03 10.26
N VAL A 46 9.73 12.42 10.46
CA VAL A 46 10.24 12.08 11.79
C VAL A 46 10.60 13.35 12.56
N ASP A 47 11.33 14.27 11.93
CA ASP A 47 11.74 15.53 12.55
C ASP A 47 10.55 16.43 12.90
N TYR A 48 9.48 16.36 12.12
CA TYR A 48 8.22 17.07 12.37
C TYR A 48 7.38 16.45 13.49
N GLY A 49 7.69 15.21 13.91
CA GLY A 49 6.95 14.47 14.93
C GLY A 49 5.68 13.79 14.40
N ILE A 50 5.59 13.53 13.07
CA ILE A 50 4.50 12.73 12.48
C ILE A 50 4.82 11.24 12.51
N ALA A 51 6.10 10.87 12.51
CA ALA A 51 6.57 9.49 12.54
C ALA A 51 7.62 9.28 13.64
N ASP A 52 7.63 8.11 14.27
CA ASP A 52 8.54 7.83 15.38
C ASP A 52 9.93 7.37 14.91
N LYS A 53 9.98 6.50 13.89
CA LYS A 53 11.21 5.86 13.42
C LYS A 53 11.18 5.61 11.92
N LEU A 54 12.33 5.78 11.28
CA LEU A 54 12.55 5.37 9.91
C LEU A 54 13.02 3.91 9.89
N LEU A 55 12.30 3.05 9.16
CA LEU A 55 12.67 1.66 8.99
C LEU A 55 13.56 1.48 7.74
N SER A 56 14.65 0.76 7.91
CA SER A 56 15.55 0.27 6.87
C SER A 56 15.34 -1.22 6.63
N SER A 57 15.79 -1.73 5.47
CA SER A 57 15.68 -3.15 5.12
C SER A 57 16.52 -4.10 5.99
N SER A 58 17.33 -3.53 6.88
CA SER A 58 18.19 -4.25 7.83
C SER A 58 17.61 -4.26 9.25
N ASP A 59 16.50 -3.58 9.52
CA ASP A 59 15.90 -3.58 10.85
C ASP A 59 15.24 -4.92 11.17
N ASP A 60 15.45 -5.40 12.41
CA ASP A 60 14.94 -6.69 12.89
C ASP A 60 13.41 -6.80 12.85
N ALA A 61 12.70 -5.66 12.82
CA ALA A 61 11.25 -5.60 12.64
C ALA A 61 10.79 -5.94 11.21
N PHE A 62 11.72 -5.95 10.25
CA PHE A 62 11.45 -6.28 8.86
C PHE A 62 11.48 -7.81 8.66
N GLU A 63 10.43 -8.48 9.13
CA GLU A 63 10.19 -9.89 8.77
C GLU A 63 9.94 -9.99 7.26
N LYS A 64 10.98 -10.38 6.51
CA LYS A 64 10.85 -10.74 5.10
C LYS A 64 9.91 -11.93 5.00
N ARG A 65 8.65 -11.67 4.66
CA ARG A 65 7.74 -12.74 4.22
C ARG A 65 8.39 -13.41 3.02
N ASP A 66 8.79 -14.66 3.18
CA ASP A 66 9.42 -15.43 2.13
C ASP A 66 8.35 -15.84 1.09
N TYR A 67 8.12 -14.94 0.12
CA TYR A 67 7.10 -15.08 -0.90
C TYR A 67 7.33 -16.32 -1.77
N ASP A 68 8.58 -16.77 -1.89
CA ASP A 68 8.94 -17.97 -2.64
C ASP A 68 8.46 -19.24 -1.94
N ALA A 69 8.62 -19.31 -0.61
CA ALA A 69 8.13 -20.41 0.21
C ALA A 69 6.59 -20.49 0.19
N LEU A 70 5.90 -19.36 0.34
CA LEU A 70 4.43 -19.26 0.23
C LEU A 70 3.93 -19.66 -1.16
N LEU A 71 4.61 -19.23 -2.23
CA LEU A 71 4.24 -19.59 -3.59
C LEU A 71 4.47 -21.06 -3.89
N ALA A 72 5.57 -21.65 -3.39
CA ALA A 72 5.84 -23.08 -3.51
C ALA A 72 4.78 -23.92 -2.78
N GLN A 73 4.38 -23.50 -1.58
CA GLN A 73 3.32 -24.16 -0.80
C GLN A 73 1.97 -24.07 -1.52
N THR A 74 1.64 -22.90 -2.08
CA THR A 74 0.40 -22.68 -2.84
C THR A 74 0.39 -23.49 -4.14
N LYS A 75 1.51 -23.54 -4.88
CA LYS A 75 1.66 -24.36 -6.09
C LYS A 75 1.55 -25.84 -5.79
N ALA A 76 2.15 -26.31 -4.69
CA ALA A 76 2.07 -27.69 -4.24
C ALA A 76 0.62 -28.07 -3.86
N MET A 77 -0.08 -27.22 -3.11
CA MET A 77 -1.50 -27.45 -2.80
C MET A 77 -2.39 -27.45 -4.06
N LYS A 78 -2.10 -26.58 -5.04
CA LYS A 78 -2.83 -26.53 -6.32
C LYS A 78 -2.57 -27.77 -7.18
N ALA A 79 -1.34 -28.29 -7.17
CA ALA A 79 -0.98 -29.55 -7.83
C ALA A 79 -1.63 -30.76 -7.15
N GLN A 80 -1.78 -30.74 -5.84
CA GLN A 80 -2.47 -31.79 -5.08
C GLN A 80 -4.00 -31.76 -5.27
N ALA A 81 -4.60 -30.57 -5.40
CA ALA A 81 -6.02 -30.43 -5.76
C ALA A 81 -6.30 -30.79 -7.22
N ALA A 82 -5.28 -30.74 -8.09
CA ALA A 82 -5.30 -31.32 -9.43
C ALA A 82 -4.93 -32.81 -9.36
N GLY A 83 -5.80 -33.64 -8.78
CA GLY A 83 -5.77 -35.09 -9.06
C GLY A 83 -5.84 -35.34 -10.58
N PRO A 84 -5.48 -36.53 -11.09
CA PRO A 84 -5.42 -36.79 -12.53
C PRO A 84 -6.76 -36.43 -13.17
N ARG A 85 -6.80 -35.27 -13.84
CA ARG A 85 -7.94 -34.89 -14.66
C ARG A 85 -7.84 -35.81 -15.86
N ALA A 86 -8.60 -36.91 -15.82
CA ALA A 86 -8.93 -37.62 -17.04
C ALA A 86 -9.43 -36.57 -18.02
N ALA A 87 -8.69 -36.36 -19.12
CA ALA A 87 -9.15 -35.51 -20.19
C ALA A 87 -10.54 -36.04 -20.58
N PRO A 88 -11.61 -35.22 -20.61
CA PRO A 88 -12.87 -35.67 -21.17
C PRO A 88 -12.60 -35.96 -22.65
N SER A 89 -12.45 -37.25 -22.95
CA SER A 89 -12.34 -37.76 -24.30
C SER A 89 -13.66 -37.47 -24.99
N GLY A 90 -13.60 -36.59 -26.00
CA GLY A 90 -14.64 -36.45 -27.00
C GLY A 90 -15.92 -35.77 -26.52
N SER A 91 -16.08 -34.52 -26.93
CA SER A 91 -17.21 -34.05 -27.75
C SER A 91 -17.61 -32.62 -27.37
N SER A 92 -17.64 -31.77 -28.40
CA SER A 92 -18.58 -30.67 -28.60
C SER A 92 -19.01 -29.87 -27.36
N ALA A 93 -18.50 -28.64 -27.23
CA ALA A 93 -19.34 -27.44 -27.24
C ALA A 93 -18.54 -26.20 -26.82
N CYS A 94 -18.81 -25.11 -27.54
CA CYS A 94 -18.52 -23.76 -27.12
C CYS A 94 -19.24 -23.40 -25.81
N HIS A 95 -18.67 -22.40 -25.12
CA HIS A 95 -19.34 -21.30 -24.41
C HIS A 95 -19.19 -21.23 -22.88
N CYS A 96 -18.53 -20.12 -22.50
CA CYS A 96 -18.78 -19.23 -21.36
C CYS A 96 -18.55 -19.73 -19.93
N GLY A 97 -17.59 -19.11 -19.24
CA GLY A 97 -17.38 -19.29 -17.80
C GLY A 97 -16.10 -18.67 -17.25
N GLN A 98 -15.97 -17.35 -17.39
CA GLN A 98 -15.22 -16.40 -16.54
C GLN A 98 -13.96 -16.89 -15.79
N ILE A 99 -12.79 -16.42 -16.25
CA ILE A 99 -11.67 -16.12 -15.36
C ILE A 99 -11.47 -14.61 -15.43
N ALA A 100 -11.89 -13.91 -14.37
CA ALA A 100 -11.52 -12.53 -14.14
C ALA A 100 -10.00 -12.45 -13.98
N LEU A 101 -9.32 -11.99 -15.02
CA LEU A 101 -7.94 -11.55 -14.95
C LEU A 101 -7.95 -10.20 -14.24
N ASP A 102 -7.38 -10.13 -13.04
CA ASP A 102 -7.07 -8.84 -12.41
C ASP A 102 -6.15 -8.05 -13.37
N PRO A 103 -6.60 -6.90 -13.90
CA PRO A 103 -5.90 -6.19 -14.97
C PRO A 103 -4.58 -5.54 -14.53
N TYR A 104 -4.23 -5.63 -13.25
CA TYR A 104 -3.06 -5.00 -12.65
C TYR A 104 -1.91 -5.96 -12.28
N ALA A 105 -2.06 -7.27 -12.57
CA ALA A 105 -1.03 -8.26 -12.26
C ALA A 105 0.27 -8.08 -13.08
N TYR A 106 0.21 -7.41 -14.24
CA TYR A 106 1.38 -7.19 -15.11
C TYR A 106 2.27 -6.01 -14.67
N LEU A 107 1.71 -5.03 -13.94
CA LEU A 107 2.45 -3.82 -13.58
C LEU A 107 3.42 -4.02 -12.40
N LYS A 108 3.12 -4.95 -11.48
CA LYS A 108 4.02 -5.25 -10.35
C LYS A 108 5.32 -5.93 -10.78
N ASN A 109 5.27 -6.77 -11.81
CA ASN A 109 6.45 -7.49 -12.30
C ASN A 109 7.32 -6.65 -13.24
N ALA A 110 6.73 -5.71 -13.98
CA ALA A 110 7.45 -4.85 -14.91
C ALA A 110 8.32 -3.80 -14.18
N VAL A 111 7.78 -3.17 -13.12
CA VAL A 111 8.52 -2.17 -12.33
C VAL A 111 9.67 -2.83 -11.57
N TYR A 112 9.45 -4.02 -11.01
CA TYR A 112 10.48 -4.73 -10.25
C TYR A 112 11.63 -5.21 -11.14
N LYS A 113 11.33 -5.64 -12.37
CA LYS A 113 12.34 -6.05 -13.36
C LYS A 113 13.13 -4.86 -13.93
N ALA A 114 12.48 -3.71 -14.11
CA ALA A 114 13.14 -2.48 -14.55
C ALA A 114 14.11 -1.92 -13.50
N TYR A 115 13.82 -2.08 -12.20
CA TYR A 115 14.71 -1.66 -11.12
C TYR A 115 15.97 -2.54 -10.99
N LEU A 116 15.89 -3.84 -11.31
CA LEU A 116 17.02 -4.78 -11.26
C LEU A 116 17.99 -4.63 -12.44
N ASP A 117 17.51 -4.26 -13.63
CA ASP A 117 18.34 -4.05 -14.83
C ASP A 117 19.10 -2.72 -14.82
N GLN A 118 18.67 -1.74 -14.01
CA GLN A 118 19.29 -0.42 -13.95
C GLN A 118 20.54 -0.33 -13.05
N GLY A 119 21.00 -1.45 -12.48
CA GLY A 119 22.31 -1.52 -11.81
C GLY A 119 22.51 -0.51 -10.67
N LEU A 120 21.42 -0.03 -10.06
CA LEU A 120 21.47 0.79 -8.85
C LEU A 120 21.69 -0.12 -7.64
N CYS A 121 22.95 -0.57 -7.54
CA CYS A 121 23.63 -0.93 -6.30
C CYS A 121 24.72 0.10 -6.06
#